data_AF-A0A5D0N987-F1
#
_entry.id   AF-A0A5D0N987-F1
#
_cell.length_a   1.000
_cell.length_b   1.000
_cell.length_c   1.000
_cell.angle_alpha   90.00
_cell.angle_beta   90.00
_cell.angle_gamma   90.00
#
_symmetry.space_group_name_H-M   'P 1'
#
loop_
_entity.id
_entity.type
_entity.pdbx_description
1 polymer ?
#
loop_
_entity_poly.entity_id
_entity_poly.type
_entity_poly.pdbx_seq_one_letter_code
_entity_poly.pdbx_strand_id
1 'polypeptide(L)'
;MAPTKSADPQRIALHGKDITDVVVPRLTNAGNALNSDGTYNLEGGDFSIACTGASTAYPIAIQFAFEDTKLLIDTAQDFAKKIGAAAENYAKAEQSSTLV
;
A
#
# COMPACT_ATOMS: atom_id res chain seq x y z
N MET A 1 -25.14 -31.43 -6.19
CA MET A 1 -25.35 -29.97 -6.33
C MET A 1 -24.03 -29.27 -6.03
N ALA A 2 -23.54 -28.44 -6.95
CA ALA A 2 -22.42 -27.56 -6.63
C ALA A 2 -22.86 -26.57 -5.55
N PRO A 3 -21.98 -26.21 -4.58
CA PRO A 3 -22.33 -25.22 -3.58
C PRO A 3 -22.70 -23.91 -4.26
N THR A 4 -23.77 -23.27 -3.80
CA THR A 4 -24.19 -21.95 -4.26
C THR A 4 -23.04 -20.99 -3.99
N LYS A 5 -22.44 -20.42 -5.05
CA LYS A 5 -21.40 -19.40 -4.91
C LYS A 5 -22.05 -18.17 -4.28
N SER A 6 -21.83 -17.95 -2.99
CA SER A 6 -22.19 -16.73 -2.28
C SER A 6 -20.92 -15.90 -2.03
N ALA A 7 -21.01 -14.60 -2.30
CA ALA A 7 -19.94 -13.64 -2.07
C ALA A 7 -20.25 -12.87 -0.79
N ASP A 8 -19.63 -13.27 0.33
CA ASP A 8 -19.85 -12.66 1.64
C ASP A 8 -19.35 -11.19 1.66
N PRO A 9 -20.27 -10.21 1.74
CA PRO A 9 -19.90 -8.79 1.75
C PRO A 9 -19.04 -8.41 2.96
N GLN A 10 -19.24 -9.04 4.11
CA GLN A 10 -18.45 -8.76 5.32
C GLN A 10 -17.01 -9.20 5.14
N ARG A 11 -16.79 -10.38 4.54
CA ARG A 11 -15.45 -10.88 4.24
C ARG A 11 -14.74 -10.05 3.17
N ILE A 12 -15.46 -9.55 2.16
CA ILE A 12 -14.90 -8.61 1.19
C ILE A 12 -14.48 -7.31 1.89
N ALA A 13 -15.31 -6.75 2.77
CA ALA A 13 -14.98 -5.54 3.52
C ALA A 13 -13.76 -5.73 4.44
N LEU A 14 -13.60 -6.90 5.06
CA LEU A 14 -12.43 -7.23 5.88
C LEU A 14 -11.13 -7.16 5.06
N HIS A 15 -11.12 -7.60 3.81
CA HIS A 15 -9.94 -7.46 2.95
C HIS A 15 -9.59 -6.00 2.64
N GLY A 16 -10.59 -5.14 2.46
CA GLY A 16 -10.36 -3.69 2.33
C GLY A 16 -9.74 -3.10 3.61
N LYS A 17 -10.20 -3.56 4.78
CA LYS A 17 -9.69 -3.16 6.09
C LYS A 17 -8.26 -3.65 6.35
N ASP A 18 -7.91 -4.87 5.93
CA ASP A 18 -6.54 -5.38 6.06
C ASP A 18 -5.54 -4.51 5.28
N ILE A 19 -5.96 -3.99 4.12
CA ILE A 19 -5.12 -3.08 3.34
C ILE A 19 -4.88 -1.77 4.11
N THR A 20 -5.92 -1.18 4.71
CA THR A 20 -5.78 0.08 5.46
C THR A 20 -5.03 -0.09 6.78
N ASP A 21 -5.22 -1.22 7.46
CA ASP A 21 -4.74 -1.42 8.83
C ASP A 21 -3.36 -2.08 8.88
N VAL A 22 -2.98 -2.82 7.83
CA VAL A 22 -1.73 -3.58 7.80
C VAL A 22 -0.82 -3.11 6.68
N VAL A 23 -1.32 -3.05 5.44
CA VAL A 23 -0.46 -2.79 4.26
C VAL A 23 -0.01 -1.34 4.22
N VAL A 24 -0.94 -0.39 4.33
CA VAL A 24 -0.62 1.05 4.31
C VAL A 24 0.38 1.43 5.41
N PRO A 25 0.18 1.05 6.70
CA PRO A 25 1.15 1.36 7.76
C PRO A 25 2.55 0.78 7.51
N ARG A 26 2.64 -0.42 6.91
CA ARG A 26 3.95 -1.02 6.56
C ARG A 26 4.66 -0.21 5.48
N LEU A 27 3.95 0.22 4.45
CA LEU A 27 4.51 1.08 3.40
C LEU A 27 4.91 2.46 3.95
N THR A 28 4.10 3.05 4.82
CA THR A 28 4.44 4.31 5.51
C THR A 28 5.70 4.15 6.36
N ASN A 29 5.83 3.05 7.10
CA ASN A 29 7.04 2.77 7.89
C ASN A 29 8.28 2.58 7.00
N ALA A 30 8.15 1.92 5.85
CA ALA A 30 9.24 1.80 4.89
C ALA A 30 9.68 3.18 4.34
N GLY A 31 8.72 4.04 3.98
CA GLY A 31 9.02 5.41 3.57
C GLY A 31 9.71 6.24 4.67
N ASN A 32 9.24 6.12 5.92
CA ASN A 32 9.85 6.80 7.06
C ASN A 32 11.29 6.30 7.34
N ALA A 33 11.54 5.00 7.19
CA ALA A 33 12.87 4.42 7.34
C ALA A 33 13.83 4.93 6.26
N LEU A 34 13.38 4.98 4.99
CA LEU A 34 14.17 5.57 3.90
C LEU A 34 14.52 7.04 4.17
N ASN A 35 13.59 7.81 4.76
CA ASN A 35 13.80 9.24 5.06
C ASN A 35 14.73 9.49 6.25
N SER A 36 14.64 8.67 7.30
CA SER A 36 15.43 8.83 8.51
C SER A 36 16.82 8.24 8.39
N ASP A 37 16.95 7.04 7.80
CA ASP A 37 18.19 6.26 7.80
C ASP A 37 18.93 6.35 6.45
N GLY A 38 18.18 6.44 5.34
CA GLY A 38 18.74 6.54 4.00
C GLY A 38 19.45 7.88 3.77
N THR A 39 18.73 9.00 3.88
CA THR A 39 19.30 10.34 3.62
C THR A 39 20.41 10.71 4.62
N TYR A 40 20.21 10.44 5.91
CA TYR A 40 21.18 10.81 6.96
C TYR A 40 22.51 10.05 6.85
N ASN A 41 22.48 8.73 6.64
CA ASN A 41 23.71 7.93 6.52
C ASN A 41 24.41 8.13 5.16
N LEU A 42 23.66 8.45 4.10
CA LEU A 42 24.23 8.66 2.76
C LEU A 42 24.81 10.06 2.57
N GLU A 43 24.21 11.09 3.17
CA GLU A 43 24.70 12.48 3.05
C GLU A 43 25.72 12.85 4.13
N GLY A 44 25.76 12.12 5.26
CA GLY A 44 26.59 12.46 6.43
C GLY A 44 27.78 11.54 6.75
N GLY A 45 27.96 10.40 6.07
CA GLY A 45 28.93 9.35 6.45
C GLY A 45 30.11 9.13 5.49
N ASP A 46 30.99 8.18 5.88
CA ASP A 46 32.26 7.75 5.22
C ASP A 46 32.11 7.38 3.72
N PHE A 47 30.87 7.22 3.24
CA PHE A 47 30.51 7.01 1.84
C PHE A 47 30.83 8.21 0.93
N SER A 48 30.80 9.43 1.50
CA SER A 48 30.99 10.71 0.80
C SER A 48 32.43 10.93 0.27
N ILE A 49 33.44 10.34 0.90
CA ILE A 49 34.86 10.64 0.61
C ILE A 49 35.51 9.62 -0.34
N ALA A 50 35.11 8.34 -0.30
CA ALA A 50 35.79 7.27 -1.06
C ALA A 50 35.09 6.88 -2.37
N CYS A 51 33.84 7.28 -2.61
CA CYS A 51 33.02 6.75 -3.71
C CYS A 51 32.24 7.86 -4.48
N THR A 52 32.92 8.85 -5.05
CA THR A 52 32.31 10.01 -5.73
C THR A 52 31.30 9.67 -6.84
N GLY A 53 31.45 8.53 -7.52
CA GLY A 53 30.47 8.04 -8.49
C GLY A 53 29.23 7.41 -7.85
N ALA A 54 29.40 6.73 -6.71
CA ALA A 54 28.30 6.19 -5.94
C ALA A 54 27.55 7.33 -5.21
N SER A 55 28.25 8.32 -4.68
CA SER A 55 27.63 9.44 -3.96
C SER A 55 26.67 10.27 -4.81
N THR A 56 26.75 10.21 -6.15
CA THR A 56 25.78 10.85 -7.05
C THR A 56 24.62 9.95 -7.47
N ALA A 57 24.84 8.64 -7.61
CA ALA A 57 23.80 7.68 -7.97
C ALA A 57 22.85 7.35 -6.81
N TYR A 58 23.34 7.33 -5.57
CA TYR A 58 22.55 6.98 -4.38
C TYR A 58 21.42 7.97 -4.08
N PRO A 59 21.62 9.30 -4.10
CA PRO A 59 20.52 10.27 -3.90
C PRO A 59 19.40 10.12 -4.93
N ILE A 60 19.75 9.84 -6.20
CA ILE A 60 18.79 9.61 -7.28
C ILE A 60 17.99 8.32 -7.02
N ALA A 61 18.65 7.23 -6.65
CA ALA A 61 17.99 5.96 -6.34
C ALA A 61 17.05 6.08 -5.12
N ILE A 62 17.44 6.82 -4.10
CA ILE A 62 16.62 7.12 -2.92
C ILE A 62 15.38 7.93 -3.32
N GLN A 63 15.51 8.92 -4.20
CA GLN A 63 14.38 9.69 -4.70
C GLN A 63 13.36 8.83 -5.47
N PHE A 64 13.82 7.92 -6.34
CA PHE A 64 12.94 6.95 -6.97
C PHE A 64 12.25 6.04 -5.95
N ALA A 65 12.99 5.54 -4.94
CA ALA A 65 12.41 4.70 -3.90
C ALA A 65 11.32 5.44 -3.09
N PHE A 66 11.48 6.75 -2.84
CA PHE A 66 10.44 7.56 -2.19
C PHE A 66 9.19 7.69 -3.06
N GLU A 67 9.36 8.06 -4.33
CA GLU A 67 8.23 8.23 -5.25
C GLU A 67 7.48 6.90 -5.49
N ASP A 68 8.21 5.79 -5.64
CA ASP A 68 7.61 4.47 -5.74
C ASP A 68 6.84 4.09 -4.46
N THR A 69 7.38 4.40 -3.27
CA THR A 69 6.69 4.10 -2.01
C THR A 69 5.40 4.91 -1.87
N LYS A 70 5.40 6.19 -2.28
CA LYS A 70 4.18 7.01 -2.29
C LYS A 70 3.14 6.44 -3.26
N LEU A 71 3.56 6.09 -4.48
CA LEU A 71 2.70 5.48 -5.49
C LEU A 71 2.06 4.18 -4.99
N LEU A 72 2.84 3.33 -4.30
CA LEU A 72 2.35 2.09 -3.70
C LEU A 72 1.29 2.34 -2.61
N ILE A 73 1.49 3.38 -1.77
CA ILE A 73 0.51 3.77 -0.76
C ILE A 73 -0.80 4.23 -1.41
N ASP A 74 -0.72 5.12 -2.41
CA ASP A 74 -1.90 5.64 -3.11
C ASP A 74 -2.67 4.51 -3.80
N THR A 75 -1.93 3.59 -4.44
CA THR A 75 -2.51 2.42 -5.10
C THR A 75 -3.20 1.49 -4.09
N ALA A 76 -2.57 1.24 -2.93
CA ALA A 76 -3.17 0.42 -1.88
C ALA A 76 -4.46 1.05 -1.33
N GLN A 77 -4.46 2.36 -1.09
CA GLN A 77 -5.66 3.08 -0.64
C GLN A 77 -6.78 3.05 -1.69
N ASP A 78 -6.46 3.17 -2.98
CA ASP A 78 -7.44 3.06 -4.06
C ASP A 78 -8.05 1.65 -4.14
N PHE A 79 -7.24 0.60 -3.96
CA PHE A 79 -7.78 -0.76 -3.87
C PHE A 79 -8.71 -0.94 -2.67
N ALA A 80 -8.36 -0.43 -1.49
CA ALA A 80 -9.23 -0.50 -0.32
C ALA A 80 -10.60 0.16 -0.59
N LYS A 81 -10.62 1.33 -1.26
CA LYS A 81 -11.86 2.01 -1.67
C LYS A 81 -12.70 1.15 -2.63
N LYS A 82 -12.07 0.58 -3.66
CA LYS A 82 -12.75 -0.28 -4.65
C LYS A 82 -13.33 -1.55 -4.01
N ILE A 83 -12.60 -2.16 -3.08
CA ILE A 83 -13.05 -3.34 -2.33
C ILE A 83 -14.24 -2.97 -1.43
N GLY A 84 -14.18 -1.83 -0.74
CA GLY A 84 -15.31 -1.32 0.05
C GLY A 84 -16.57 -1.11 -0.81
N ALA A 85 -16.43 -0.45 -1.96
CA ALA A 85 -17.53 -0.26 -2.90
C ALA A 85 -18.09 -1.60 -3.42
N ALA A 86 -17.22 -2.58 -3.68
CA ALA A 86 -17.65 -3.92 -4.07
C ALA A 86 -18.47 -4.58 -2.95
N ALA A 87 -18.00 -4.55 -1.70
CA ALA A 87 -18.74 -5.09 -0.55
C ALA A 87 -20.13 -4.46 -0.41
N GLU A 88 -20.24 -3.14 -0.51
CA GLU A 88 -21.54 -2.45 -0.45
C GLU A 88 -22.48 -2.88 -1.58
N ASN A 89 -21.98 -3.02 -2.80
CA ASN A 89 -22.79 -3.42 -3.94
C ASN A 89 -23.30 -4.86 -3.80
N TYR A 90 -22.46 -5.79 -3.31
CA TYR A 90 -22.89 -7.16 -3.03
C TYR A 90 -23.94 -7.20 -1.91
N ALA A 91 -23.77 -6.45 -0.83
CA ALA A 91 -24.75 -6.37 0.25
C ALA A 91 -26.11 -5.85 -0.24
N LYS A 92 -26.12 -4.80 -1.07
CA LYS A 92 -27.34 -4.24 -1.69
C LYS A 92 -28.02 -5.24 -2.62
N ALA A 93 -27.25 -5.97 -3.43
CA ALA A 93 -27.77 -6.99 -4.31
C ALA A 93 -28.43 -8.13 -3.51
N GLU A 94 -27.81 -8.57 -2.42
CA GLU A 94 -28.35 -9.63 -1.57
C GLU A 94 -29.64 -9.21 -0.87
N GLN A 95 -29.70 -7.99 -0.31
CA GLN A 95 -30.93 -7.42 0.27
C GLN A 95 -32.06 -7.30 -0.77
N SER A 96 -31.74 -6.86 -1.99
CA SER A 96 -32.73 -6.75 -3.07
C SER A 96 -33.25 -8.11 -3.52
N SER A 97 -32.42 -9.15 -3.44
CA SER A 97 -32.77 -10.52 -3.80
C SER A 97 -33.56 -11.26 -2.70
N THR A 98 -33.52 -10.80 -1.45
CA THR A 98 -34.27 -11.42 -0.32
C THR A 98 -35.64 -10.78 -0.06
N LEU A 99 -35.93 -9.65 -0.70
CA LEU A 99 -37.22 -8.94 -0.63
C LEU A 99 -38.27 -9.41 -1.67
N VAL A 100 -38.02 -10.54 -2.35
CA VAL A 100 -38.93 -11.22 -3.28
C VAL A 100 -39.26 -12.59 -2.73
#